data_AF-Q9YHX9-F1
#
_entry.id   AF-Q9YHX9-F1
#
_cell.length_a   1.000
_cell.length_b   1.000
_cell.length_c   1.000
_cell.angle_alpha   90.00
_cell.angle_beta   90.00
_cell.angle_gamma   90.00
#
_symmetry.space_group_name_H-M   'P 1'
#
loop_
_entity.id
_entity.type
_entity.pdbx_description
1 polymer ?
#
loop_
_entity_poly.entity_id
_entity_poly.type
_entity_poly.pdbx_seq_one_letter_code
_entity_poly.pdbx_strand_id
1 'polypeptide(L)'
;ICDPLRYAQRVTRRTLTFMLLFCWIVSAIISTPILLSMSPTLAKGRIEMVGCPNDCRFLISVGILFTIGMVPYFTSVLLIMLMYGRIYQVARSQARKIGTQSHGLPGVASETTSRWTNMKREHSATKTLGSIIAAFIISWLPFYILAIVFTMYQDIFLPYKISFWIGYMNSTI
;
A
#
# COMPACT_ATOMS: atom_id res chain seq x y z
N ILE A 1 8.48 7.91 16.17
CA ILE A 1 8.73 9.34 15.87
C ILE A 1 8.02 10.27 16.86
N CYS A 2 6.69 10.22 17.00
CA CYS A 2 6.01 11.16 17.90
C CYS A 2 6.18 10.85 19.40
N ASP A 3 6.48 9.60 19.78
CA ASP A 3 6.86 9.21 21.15
C ASP A 3 7.66 7.89 21.15
N PRO A 4 9.01 7.93 21.05
CA PRO A 4 9.82 6.72 20.96
C PRO A 4 9.77 5.83 22.21
N LEU A 5 9.56 6.43 23.40
CA LEU A 5 9.53 5.70 24.68
C LEU A 5 8.22 4.94 24.91
N ARG A 6 7.09 5.47 24.45
CA ARG A 6 5.78 4.79 24.56
C ARG A 6 5.52 3.80 23.42
N TYR A 7 6.30 3.84 22.34
CA TYR A 7 6.16 2.91 21.22
C TYR A 7 6.36 1.45 21.67
N ALA A 8 7.44 1.17 22.41
CA ALA A 8 7.74 -0.17 22.91
C ALA A 8 6.72 -0.67 23.95
N GLN A 9 6.06 0.25 24.67
CA GLN A 9 5.07 -0.08 25.70
C GLN A 9 3.64 -0.26 25.13
N ARG A 10 3.32 0.42 24.03
CA ARG A 10 1.99 0.39 23.38
C ARG A 10 1.88 -0.67 22.28
N VAL A 11 2.97 -0.95 21.55
CA VAL A 11 2.98 -1.95 20.48
C VAL A 11 3.48 -3.28 21.05
N THR A 12 2.55 -4.06 21.59
CA THR A 12 2.82 -5.40 22.13
C THR A 12 2.59 -6.48 21.08
N ARG A 13 3.12 -7.69 21.31
CA ARG A 13 2.84 -8.86 20.44
C ARG A 13 1.35 -9.12 20.28
N ARG A 14 0.56 -8.95 21.35
CA ARG A 14 -0.91 -9.10 21.31
C ARG A 14 -1.56 -8.08 20.38
N THR A 15 -1.16 -6.81 20.48
CA THR A 15 -1.64 -5.74 19.58
C THR A 15 -1.36 -6.08 18.12
N LEU A 16 -0.13 -6.52 17.81
CA LEU A 16 0.26 -6.95 16.46
C LEU A 16 -0.59 -8.13 15.96
N THR A 17 -0.81 -9.15 16.79
CA THR A 17 -1.65 -10.30 16.42
C THR A 17 -3.08 -9.87 16.10
N PHE A 18 -3.68 -9.01 16.91
CA PHE A 18 -5.03 -8.50 16.63
C PHE A 18 -5.10 -7.68 15.34
N MET A 19 -4.12 -6.81 15.08
CA MET A 19 -4.05 -6.01 13.85
C MET A 19 -3.91 -6.90 12.61
N LEU A 20 -3.09 -7.96 12.68
CA LEU A 20 -2.91 -8.92 11.60
C LEU A 20 -4.19 -9.73 11.36
N LEU A 21 -4.80 -10.27 12.41
CA LEU A 21 -6.07 -11.02 12.29
C LEU A 21 -7.17 -10.16 11.69
N PHE A 22 -7.30 -8.91 12.15
CA PHE A 22 -8.25 -7.96 11.60
C PHE A 22 -8.00 -7.70 10.11
N CYS A 23 -6.74 -7.48 9.72
CA CYS A 23 -6.36 -7.30 8.31
C CYS A 23 -6.76 -8.52 7.46
N TRP A 24 -6.42 -9.73 7.91
CA TRP A 24 -6.79 -10.98 7.22
C TRP A 24 -8.30 -11.16 7.08
N ILE A 25 -9.07 -10.88 8.14
CA ILE A 25 -10.54 -10.99 8.12
C ILE A 25 -11.13 -9.99 7.12
N VAL A 26 -10.70 -8.73 7.16
CA VAL A 26 -11.17 -7.69 6.23
C VAL A 26 -10.81 -8.05 4.79
N SER A 27 -9.59 -8.54 4.53
CA SER A 27 -9.20 -9.02 3.20
C SER A 27 -10.05 -10.19 2.71
N ALA A 28 -10.37 -11.15 3.58
CA ALA A 28 -11.23 -12.28 3.24
C ALA A 28 -12.65 -11.84 2.92
N ILE A 29 -13.23 -10.94 3.73
CA ILE A 29 -14.58 -10.38 3.52
C ILE A 29 -14.64 -9.63 2.19
N ILE A 30 -13.66 -8.74 1.93
CA ILE A 30 -13.62 -7.95 0.70
C ILE A 30 -13.43 -8.84 -0.54
N SER A 31 -12.70 -9.95 -0.43
CA SER A 31 -12.45 -10.87 -1.56
C SER A 31 -13.60 -11.86 -1.81
N THR A 32 -14.45 -12.11 -0.81
CA THR A 32 -15.54 -13.10 -0.89
C THR A 32 -16.53 -12.83 -2.03
N PRO A 33 -16.97 -11.58 -2.32
CA PRO A 33 -17.84 -11.29 -3.45
C PRO A 33 -17.28 -11.70 -4.82
N ILE A 34 -15.95 -11.71 -5.00
CA ILE A 34 -15.31 -12.20 -6.23
C ILE A 34 -15.51 -13.71 -6.37
N LEU A 35 -15.26 -14.45 -5.29
CA LEU A 35 -15.44 -15.90 -5.26
C LEU A 35 -16.91 -16.30 -5.49
N LEU A 36 -17.85 -15.55 -4.90
CA LEU A 36 -19.28 -15.76 -5.10
C LEU A 36 -19.72 -15.40 -6.52
N SER A 37 -19.17 -14.33 -7.12
CA SER A 37 -19.42 -13.94 -8.51
C SER A 37 -18.93 -14.99 -9.52
N MET A 38 -17.98 -15.85 -9.14
CA MET A 38 -17.45 -16.94 -9.96
C MET A 38 -18.16 -18.28 -9.70
N SER A 39 -19.08 -18.34 -8.73
CA SER A 39 -19.80 -19.58 -8.41
C SER A 39 -20.83 -19.91 -9.50
N PRO A 40 -20.87 -21.17 -9.99
CA PRO A 40 -21.79 -21.57 -11.07
C PRO A 40 -23.28 -21.43 -10.67
N THR A 41 -23.57 -21.38 -9.37
CA THR A 41 -24.91 -21.20 -8.81
C THR A 41 -25.45 -19.77 -8.90
N LEU A 42 -24.58 -18.74 -8.85
CA LEU A 42 -24.96 -17.31 -8.95
C LEU A 42 -24.59 -16.68 -10.30
N ALA A 43 -23.67 -17.28 -11.06
CA ALA A 43 -23.22 -16.80 -12.37
C ALA A 43 -24.08 -17.27 -13.56
N LYS A 44 -25.34 -17.68 -13.30
CA LYS A 44 -26.27 -18.23 -14.30
C LYS A 44 -26.46 -17.21 -15.43
N GLY A 45 -25.79 -17.44 -16.57
CA GLY A 45 -25.83 -16.58 -17.77
C GLY A 45 -24.61 -15.68 -18.03
N ARG A 46 -23.50 -15.78 -17.27
CA ARG A 46 -22.28 -14.97 -17.51
C ARG A 46 -21.00 -15.77 -17.77
N ILE A 47 -21.02 -17.08 -17.51
CA ILE A 47 -19.97 -18.00 -17.93
C ILE A 47 -20.41 -18.62 -19.26
N GLU A 48 -20.49 -17.80 -20.32
CA GLU A 48 -20.33 -18.37 -21.65
C GLU A 48 -18.86 -18.78 -21.73
N MET A 49 -18.59 -20.07 -21.98
CA MET A 49 -17.26 -20.55 -22.32
C MET A 49 -16.88 -19.99 -23.70
N VAL A 50 -16.60 -18.70 -23.80
CA VAL A 50 -16.02 -18.06 -24.98
C VAL A 50 -14.51 -18.35 -24.94
N GLY A 51 -14.13 -19.61 -25.13
CA GLY A 51 -12.72 -20.00 -25.17
C GLY A 51 -12.44 -21.47 -24.96
N CYS A 52 -11.32 -21.92 -25.56
CA CYS A 52 -10.76 -23.27 -25.48
C CYS A 52 -10.57 -23.79 -24.04
N PRO A 53 -10.53 -25.11 -23.83
CA PRO A 53 -10.49 -25.76 -22.51
C PRO A 53 -9.31 -25.39 -21.59
N ASN A 54 -8.29 -24.68 -22.11
CA ASN A 54 -7.09 -24.29 -21.37
C ASN A 54 -7.03 -22.78 -21.03
N ASP A 55 -8.05 -21.99 -21.38
CA ASP A 55 -7.99 -20.53 -21.29
C ASP A 55 -9.08 -19.98 -20.35
N CYS A 56 -8.79 -19.98 -19.04
CA CYS A 56 -9.70 -19.43 -18.03
C CYS A 56 -9.69 -17.90 -18.06
N ARG A 57 -10.73 -17.30 -18.66
CA ARG A 57 -10.90 -15.84 -18.69
C ARG A 57 -11.60 -15.35 -17.44
N PHE A 58 -10.89 -14.55 -16.65
CA PHE A 58 -11.44 -13.93 -15.44
C PHE A 58 -12.15 -12.62 -15.80
N LEU A 59 -13.43 -12.71 -16.17
CA LEU A 59 -14.27 -11.55 -16.48
C LEU A 59 -15.00 -11.06 -15.22
N ILE A 60 -14.45 -10.02 -14.60
CA ILE A 60 -15.09 -9.32 -13.48
C ILE A 60 -15.85 -8.09 -14.01
N SER A 61 -17.04 -7.80 -13.47
CA SER A 61 -17.76 -6.56 -13.78
C SER A 61 -17.00 -5.32 -13.30
N VAL A 62 -17.06 -4.24 -14.06
CA VAL A 62 -16.42 -2.94 -13.73
C VAL A 62 -16.72 -2.50 -12.30
N GLY A 63 -17.96 -2.64 -11.82
CA GLY A 63 -18.33 -2.28 -10.44
C GLY A 63 -17.52 -3.02 -9.37
N ILE A 64 -17.30 -4.32 -9.54
CA ILE A 64 -16.51 -5.15 -8.61
C ILE A 64 -15.02 -4.76 -8.66
N LEU A 65 -14.49 -4.47 -9.86
CA LEU A 65 -13.12 -3.97 -10.04
C LEU A 65 -12.91 -2.64 -9.29
N PHE A 66 -13.89 -1.75 -9.31
CA PHE A 66 -13.84 -0.49 -8.56
C PHE A 66 -13.92 -0.71 -7.05
N THR A 67 -14.89 -1.48 -6.56
CA THR A 67 -15.13 -1.63 -5.12
C THR A 67 -14.05 -2.42 -4.39
N ILE A 68 -13.44 -3.40 -5.04
CA ILE A 68 -12.44 -4.30 -4.41
C ILE A 68 -11.02 -3.91 -4.79
N GLY A 69 -10.81 -3.37 -5.99
CA GLY A 69 -9.52 -2.93 -6.47
C GLY A 69 -9.24 -1.46 -6.16
N MET A 70 -9.84 -0.58 -6.95
CA MET A 70 -9.52 0.85 -6.95
C MET A 70 -9.82 1.55 -5.62
N VAL A 71 -11.00 1.34 -5.04
CA VAL A 71 -11.43 2.07 -3.83
C VAL A 71 -10.53 1.76 -2.63
N PRO A 72 -10.25 0.50 -2.26
CA PRO A 72 -9.34 0.19 -1.16
C PRO A 72 -7.91 0.65 -1.45
N TYR A 73 -7.46 0.56 -2.71
CA TYR A 73 -6.15 1.00 -3.14
C TYR A 73 -5.96 2.51 -2.95
N PHE A 74 -6.84 3.35 -3.52
CA PHE A 74 -6.76 4.80 -3.38
C PHE A 74 -6.95 5.26 -1.94
N THR A 75 -7.82 4.59 -1.19
CA THR A 75 -7.99 4.85 0.25
C THR A 75 -6.69 4.58 1.01
N SER A 76 -6.04 3.45 0.74
CA SER A 76 -4.77 3.10 1.38
C SER A 76 -3.65 4.08 1.02
N VAL A 77 -3.54 4.46 -0.26
CA VAL A 77 -2.57 5.45 -0.73
C VAL A 77 -2.80 6.80 -0.06
N LEU A 78 -4.04 7.28 0.02
CA LEU A 78 -4.37 8.54 0.68
C LEU A 78 -4.01 8.50 2.17
N LEU A 79 -4.38 7.45 2.88
CA LEU A 79 -4.07 7.29 4.31
C LEU A 79 -2.55 7.26 4.56
N ILE A 80 -1.81 6.50 3.75
CA ILE A 80 -0.35 6.43 3.79
C ILE A 80 0.24 7.83 3.56
N MET A 81 -0.14 8.50 2.48
CA MET A 81 0.35 9.84 2.14
C MET A 81 0.08 10.87 3.24
N LEU A 82 -1.11 10.86 3.83
CA LEU A 82 -1.44 11.73 4.96
C LEU A 82 -0.59 11.40 6.19
N MET A 83 -0.42 10.12 6.51
CA MET A 83 0.35 9.70 7.68
C MET A 83 1.84 10.07 7.55
N TYR A 84 2.46 9.81 6.39
CA TYR A 84 3.84 10.23 6.11
C TYR A 84 3.98 11.75 6.00
N GLY A 85 3.00 12.45 5.45
CA GLY A 85 2.95 13.90 5.43
C GLY A 85 3.01 14.49 6.84
N ARG A 86 2.23 13.93 7.78
CA ARG A 86 2.27 14.32 9.20
C ARG A 86 3.62 14.00 9.84
N ILE A 87 4.21 12.83 9.58
CA ILE A 87 5.55 12.48 10.07
C ILE A 87 6.59 13.47 9.57
N TYR A 88 6.59 13.77 8.28
CA TYR A 88 7.54 14.69 7.66
C TYR A 88 7.42 16.10 8.26
N GLN A 89 6.20 16.58 8.47
CA GLN A 89 5.95 17.87 9.13
C GLN A 89 6.54 17.91 10.55
N VAL A 90 6.34 16.87 11.35
CA VAL A 90 6.90 16.76 12.71
C VAL A 90 8.41 16.72 12.69
N ALA A 91 9.01 15.87 11.84
CA ALA A 91 10.46 15.76 11.69
C ALA A 91 11.10 17.09 11.25
N ARG A 92 10.48 17.80 10.31
CA ARG A 92 10.95 19.13 9.86
C ARG A 92 10.82 20.20 10.94
N SER A 93 9.77 20.14 11.76
CA SER A 93 9.62 21.02 12.93
C SER A 93 10.72 20.77 13.98
N GLN A 94 11.06 19.51 14.25
CA GLN A 94 12.17 19.15 15.14
C GLN A 94 13.53 19.61 14.60
N ALA A 95 13.78 19.47 13.30
CA ALA A 95 15.02 19.95 12.66
C ALA A 95 15.23 21.46 12.80
N ARG A 96 14.16 22.25 12.60
CA ARG A 96 14.22 23.73 12.72
C ARG A 96 14.54 24.20 14.14
N LYS A 97 14.05 23.49 15.16
CA LYS A 97 14.31 23.81 16.57
C LYS A 97 15.76 23.53 16.98
N ILE A 98 16.40 22.53 16.38
CA ILE A 98 17.80 22.20 16.66
C ILE A 98 18.76 23.24 16.04
N GLY A 99 18.46 23.71 14.83
CA GLY A 99 19.27 24.74 14.16
C GLY A 99 19.29 26.10 14.85
N THR A 100 18.27 26.40 15.67
CA THR A 100 18.14 27.67 16.41
C THR A 100 18.75 27.62 17.82
N GLN A 101 18.99 26.43 18.39
CA GLN A 101 19.48 26.25 19.76
C GLN A 101 21.02 26.09 19.86
N SER A 102 21.74 26.06 18.73
CA SER A 102 23.18 25.76 18.67
C SER A 102 24.12 26.92 19.06
N HIS A 103 23.59 28.09 19.45
CA HIS A 103 24.40 29.30 19.63
C HIS A 103 24.83 29.64 21.06
N GLY A 104 24.70 28.75 22.06
CA GLY A 104 24.83 29.18 23.47
C GLY A 104 25.67 28.40 24.49
N LEU A 105 25.85 27.06 24.42
CA LEU A 105 26.43 26.32 25.58
C LEU A 105 27.36 25.14 25.20
N PRO A 106 28.56 25.00 25.84
CA PRO A 106 29.55 23.95 25.53
C PRO A 106 29.12 22.50 25.80
N GLY A 107 28.18 22.27 26.72
CA GLY A 107 27.67 20.91 27.03
C GLY A 107 26.64 20.36 26.05
N VAL A 108 26.03 21.23 25.23
CA VAL A 108 24.93 20.89 24.32
C VAL A 108 25.45 20.26 23.02
N ALA A 109 26.73 20.45 22.67
CA ALA A 109 27.33 19.97 21.43
C ALA A 109 27.32 18.43 21.29
N SER A 110 27.51 17.69 22.39
CA SER A 110 27.49 16.21 22.38
C SER A 110 26.06 15.66 22.19
N GLU A 111 25.08 16.25 22.88
CA GLU A 111 23.66 15.89 22.72
C GLU A 111 23.10 16.28 21.35
N THR A 112 23.44 17.46 20.80
CA THR A 112 22.99 17.87 19.46
C THR A 112 23.61 16.99 18.38
N THR A 113 24.87 16.58 18.52
CA THR A 113 25.53 15.66 17.58
C THR A 113 24.87 14.29 17.58
N SER A 114 24.59 13.70 18.76
CA SER A 114 23.89 12.39 18.84
C SER A 114 22.44 12.46 18.34
N ARG A 115 21.75 13.57 18.57
CA ARG A 115 20.38 13.80 18.08
C ARG A 115 20.35 13.98 16.55
N TRP A 116 21.36 14.64 15.99
CA TRP A 116 21.52 14.83 14.55
C TRP A 116 21.88 13.53 13.82
N THR A 117 22.78 12.70 14.37
CA THR A 117 23.10 11.38 13.80
C THR A 117 21.90 10.44 13.84
N ASN A 118 21.11 10.47 14.91
CA ASN A 118 19.85 9.72 15.01
C ASN A 118 18.82 10.19 13.97
N MET A 119 18.63 11.49 13.79
CA MET A 119 17.76 12.03 12.73
C MET A 119 18.22 11.63 11.33
N LYS A 120 19.54 11.62 11.06
CA LYS A 120 20.09 11.20 9.77
C LYS A 120 19.81 9.72 9.49
N ARG A 121 19.95 8.86 10.52
CA ARG A 121 19.62 7.42 10.44
C ARG A 121 18.12 7.20 10.21
N GLU A 122 17.27 7.97 10.87
CA GLU A 122 15.82 7.92 10.74
C GLU A 122 15.33 8.39 9.37
N HIS A 123 15.98 9.42 8.81
CA HIS A 123 15.75 9.89 7.45
C HIS A 123 16.10 8.82 6.41
N SER A 124 17.20 8.09 6.60
CA SER A 124 17.57 6.97 5.72
C SER A 124 16.54 5.84 5.74
N ALA A 125 16.00 5.48 6.91
CA ALA A 125 14.93 4.48 7.01
C ALA A 125 13.64 4.94 6.30
N THR A 126 13.31 6.22 6.41
CA THR A 126 12.16 6.83 5.71
C THR A 126 12.36 6.85 4.20
N LYS A 127 13.60 6.98 3.70
CA LYS A 127 13.91 6.97 2.27
C LYS A 127 13.59 5.63 1.62
N THR A 128 13.94 4.52 2.27
CA THR A 128 13.59 3.16 1.81
C THR A 128 12.07 2.97 1.78
N LEU A 129 11.40 3.41 2.84
CA LEU A 129 9.95 3.30 2.98
C LEU A 129 9.20 4.13 1.93
N GLY A 130 9.68 5.34 1.63
CA GLY A 130 9.16 6.18 0.55
C GLY A 130 9.32 5.55 -0.84
N SER A 131 10.44 4.86 -1.10
CA SER A 131 10.63 4.12 -2.36
C SER A 131 9.64 2.96 -2.51
N ILE A 132 9.42 2.19 -1.43
CA ILE A 132 8.45 1.08 -1.44
C ILE A 132 7.03 1.60 -1.71
N ILE A 133 6.66 2.71 -1.07
CA ILE A 133 5.35 3.34 -1.27
C ILE A 133 5.19 3.87 -2.70
N ALA A 134 6.21 4.52 -3.26
CA ALA A 134 6.19 5.00 -4.64
C ALA A 134 6.13 3.84 -5.66
N ALA A 135 6.88 2.77 -5.42
CA ALA A 135 6.84 1.56 -6.22
C ALA A 135 5.45 0.92 -6.19
N PHE A 136 4.82 0.82 -5.02
CA PHE A 136 3.45 0.32 -4.86
C PHE A 136 2.42 1.17 -5.61
N ILE A 137 2.59 2.50 -5.62
CA ILE A 137 1.68 3.41 -6.31
C ILE A 137 1.81 3.28 -7.85
N ILE A 138 3.03 3.11 -8.34
CA ILE A 138 3.33 3.05 -9.77
C ILE A 138 3.05 1.65 -10.33
N SER A 139 3.18 0.59 -9.54
CA SER A 139 3.02 -0.80 -10.01
C SER A 139 1.55 -1.19 -10.21
N TRP A 140 0.63 -0.67 -9.41
CA TRP A 140 -0.78 -1.06 -9.45
C TRP A 140 -1.66 -0.19 -10.35
N LEU A 141 -1.30 1.06 -10.59
CA LEU A 141 -2.08 1.98 -11.40
C LEU A 141 -2.21 1.54 -12.89
N PRO A 142 -1.14 1.07 -13.56
CA PRO A 142 -1.23 0.51 -14.91
C PRO A 142 -2.12 -0.73 -14.98
N PHE A 143 -2.06 -1.60 -13.96
CA PHE A 143 -2.89 -2.79 -13.87
C PHE A 143 -4.37 -2.44 -13.85
N TYR A 144 -4.79 -1.50 -13.01
CA TYR A 144 -6.20 -1.12 -12.94
C TYR A 144 -6.70 -0.41 -14.20
N ILE A 145 -5.87 0.43 -14.83
CA ILE A 145 -6.21 1.07 -16.11
C ILE A 145 -6.42 0.00 -17.19
N LEU A 146 -5.49 -0.96 -17.30
CA LEU A 146 -5.57 -2.02 -18.30
C LEU A 146 -6.70 -3.01 -18.02
N ALA A 147 -7.05 -3.25 -16.74
CA ALA A 147 -8.23 -4.02 -16.37
C ALA A 147 -9.53 -3.34 -16.80
N ILE A 148 -9.67 -2.01 -16.62
CA ILE A 148 -10.83 -1.25 -17.11
C ILE A 148 -10.88 -1.29 -18.65
N VAL A 149 -9.76 -1.04 -19.31
CA VAL A 149 -9.68 -1.04 -20.78
C VAL A 149 -10.02 -2.42 -21.35
N PHE A 150 -9.55 -3.52 -20.75
CA PHE A 150 -9.90 -4.88 -21.15
C PHE A 150 -11.40 -5.17 -20.97
N THR A 151 -12.02 -4.66 -19.90
CA THR A 151 -13.49 -4.81 -19.74
C THR A 151 -14.29 -4.06 -20.81
N MET A 152 -13.76 -2.95 -21.34
CA MET A 152 -14.43 -2.13 -22.36
C MET A 152 -14.11 -2.59 -23.80
N TYR A 153 -12.90 -3.10 -24.04
CA TYR A 153 -12.38 -3.52 -25.34
C TYR A 153 -11.79 -4.93 -25.22
N GLN A 154 -12.58 -5.93 -25.62
CA GLN A 154 -12.28 -7.37 -25.46
C GLN A 154 -11.09 -7.87 -26.33
N ASP A 155 -10.52 -7.02 -27.19
CA ASP A 155 -9.41 -7.37 -28.11
C ASP A 155 -8.00 -7.22 -27.50
N ILE A 156 -7.89 -6.75 -26.26
CA ILE A 156 -6.61 -6.34 -25.65
C ILE A 156 -6.07 -7.44 -24.70
N PHE A 157 -5.98 -8.68 -25.20
CA PHE A 157 -5.60 -9.85 -24.38
C PHE A 157 -4.12 -9.88 -23.96
N LEU A 158 -3.20 -9.50 -24.87
CA LEU A 158 -1.75 -9.53 -24.61
C LEU A 158 -1.32 -8.49 -23.53
N PRO A 159 -1.79 -7.22 -23.58
CA PRO A 159 -1.47 -6.25 -22.53
C PRO A 159 -2.10 -6.58 -21.18
N TYR A 160 -3.29 -7.19 -21.15
CA TYR A 160 -3.91 -7.70 -19.93
C TYR A 160 -3.03 -8.76 -19.26
N LYS A 161 -2.54 -9.75 -20.03
CA LYS A 161 -1.65 -10.79 -19.52
C LYS A 161 -0.34 -10.22 -18.97
N ILE A 162 0.29 -9.28 -19.66
CA ILE A 162 1.52 -8.61 -19.19
C ILE A 162 1.26 -7.83 -17.88
N SER A 163 0.09 -7.23 -17.74
CA SER A 163 -0.30 -6.49 -16.52
C SER A 163 -0.37 -7.38 -15.28
N PHE A 164 -0.86 -8.61 -15.41
CA PHE A 164 -0.81 -9.57 -14.29
C PHE A 164 0.62 -9.84 -13.85
N TRP A 165 1.53 -10.03 -14.79
CA TRP A 165 2.94 -10.26 -14.48
C TRP A 165 3.57 -9.06 -13.77
N ILE A 166 3.24 -7.83 -14.18
CA ILE A 166 3.68 -6.61 -13.49
C ILE A 166 3.13 -6.56 -12.05
N GLY A 167 1.86 -6.94 -11.85
CA GLY A 167 1.28 -7.07 -10.51
C GLY A 167 2.01 -8.09 -9.64
N TYR A 168 2.43 -9.23 -10.21
CA TYR A 168 3.20 -10.25 -9.49
C TYR A 168 4.61 -9.77 -9.12
N MET A 169 5.26 -8.97 -9.97
CA MET A 169 6.57 -8.38 -9.67
C MET A 169 6.54 -7.48 -8.42
N ASN A 170 5.38 -6.90 -8.08
CA ASN A 170 5.22 -6.13 -6.84
C ASN A 170 5.42 -6.98 -5.56
N SER A 171 5.30 -8.31 -5.65
CA SER A 171 5.56 -9.21 -4.51
C SER A 171 7.04 -9.59 -4.36
N THR A 172 7.88 -9.20 -5.33
CA THR A 172 9.33 -9.50 -5.35
C THR A 172 10.23 -8.30 -4.95
N ILE A 173 9.63 -7.10 -4.85
CA ILE A 173 10.27 -5.86 -4.39
C ILE A 173 10.20 -5.79 -2.87
#